data_AF-A0A518IT09-F1
#
_entry.id   AF-A0A518IT09-F1
#
_cell.length_a   1.000
_cell.length_b   1.000
_cell.length_c   1.000
_cell.angle_alpha   90.00
_cell.angle_beta   90.00
_cell.angle_gamma   90.00
#
_symmetry.space_group_name_H-M   'P 1'
#
loop_
_entity.id
_entity.type
_entity.pdbx_description
1 polymer ?
#
loop_
_entity_poly.entity_id
_entity_poly.type
_entity_poly.pdbx_seq_one_letter_code
_entity_poly.pdbx_strand_id
1 'polypeptide(L)'
;MADQTEAIRKNLVAELNSEDNTKAELEAKHGKVWTTSEMQDEFDALGFMAPFIIVRKRDTGERGSLLFTHSPRFYFSFQPE
;
A
#
# COMPACT_ATOMS: atom_id res chain seq x y z
N MET A 1 22.79 -16.91 -3.47
CA MET A 1 22.65 -16.20 -2.19
C MET A 1 21.17 -15.89 -2.04
N ALA A 2 20.52 -16.27 -0.92
CA ALA A 2 19.11 -15.95 -0.73
C ALA A 2 18.96 -14.43 -0.51
N ASP A 3 18.01 -13.81 -1.20
CA ASP A 3 17.69 -12.40 -0.99
C ASP A 3 17.09 -12.23 0.41
N GLN A 4 17.82 -11.55 1.29
CA GLN A 4 17.41 -11.35 2.68
C GLN A 4 16.19 -10.42 2.78
N THR A 5 15.98 -9.55 1.78
CA THR A 5 14.86 -8.59 1.76
C THR A 5 13.53 -9.28 1.47
N GLU A 6 13.57 -10.38 0.71
CA GLU A 6 12.37 -11.14 0.36
C GLU A 6 11.72 -11.80 1.58
N ALA A 7 12.52 -12.27 2.54
CA ALA A 7 12.00 -12.80 3.81
C ALA A 7 11.29 -11.71 4.62
N ILE A 8 11.90 -10.51 4.69
CA ILE A 8 11.33 -9.35 5.39
C ILE A 8 10.01 -8.94 4.73
N ARG A 9 9.98 -8.83 3.39
CA ARG A 9 8.77 -8.49 2.65
C ARG A 9 7.65 -9.49 2.90
N LYS A 10 7.94 -10.80 2.88
CA LYS A 10 6.93 -11.83 3.15
C LYS A 10 6.35 -11.73 4.56
N ASN A 11 7.18 -11.46 5.56
CA ASN A 11 6.72 -11.25 6.93
C ASN A 11 5.80 -10.03 7.01
N LEU A 12 6.16 -8.93 6.35
CA LEU A 12 5.32 -7.72 6.30
C LEU A 12 3.97 -7.98 5.60
N VAL A 13 3.95 -8.76 4.50
CA VAL A 13 2.70 -9.18 3.87
C VAL A 13 1.85 -9.99 4.84
N ALA A 14 2.43 -10.93 5.58
CA ALA A 14 1.68 -11.74 6.53
C ALA A 14 1.09 -10.89 7.66
N GLU A 15 1.90 -9.98 8.21
CA GLU A 15 1.49 -9.08 9.30
C GLU A 15 0.31 -8.20 8.88
N LEU A 16 0.43 -7.47 7.76
CA LEU A 16 -0.61 -6.57 7.27
C LEU A 16 -1.93 -7.28 6.92
N ASN A 17 -1.86 -8.56 6.57
CA ASN A 17 -3.04 -9.37 6.21
C ASN A 17 -3.53 -10.31 7.33
N SER A 18 -2.89 -10.27 8.51
CA SER A 18 -3.30 -11.10 9.66
C SER A 18 -4.42 -10.48 10.49
N GLU A 19 -4.59 -9.16 10.39
CA GLU A 19 -5.64 -8.40 11.05
C GLU A 19 -6.79 -8.15 10.07
N ASP A 20 -8.03 -8.48 10.47
CA ASP A 20 -9.26 -8.04 9.78
C ASP A 20 -9.45 -6.53 10.00
N ASN A 21 -8.58 -5.75 9.37
CA ASN A 21 -8.56 -4.31 9.51
C ASN A 21 -9.76 -3.67 8.81
N THR A 22 -10.48 -2.82 9.54
CA THR A 22 -11.42 -1.87 8.93
C THR A 22 -10.68 -0.65 8.39
N LYS A 23 -11.29 0.06 7.43
CA LYS A 23 -10.75 1.33 6.92
C LYS A 23 -10.46 2.30 8.06
N ALA A 24 -11.39 2.43 9.02
CA ALA A 24 -11.27 3.37 10.14
C ALA A 24 -10.07 3.05 11.07
N GLU A 25 -9.78 1.78 11.31
CA GLU A 25 -8.62 1.37 12.12
C GLU A 25 -7.30 1.68 11.42
N LEU A 26 -7.23 1.41 10.11
CA LEU A 26 -6.07 1.79 9.31
C LEU A 26 -5.92 3.31 9.24
N GLU A 27 -7.02 4.06 9.16
CA GLU A 27 -6.96 5.52 9.14
C GLU A 27 -6.44 6.09 10.45
N ALA A 28 -6.86 5.51 11.58
CA ALA A 28 -6.35 5.88 12.90
C ALA A 28 -4.84 5.61 13.05
N LYS A 29 -4.31 4.54 12.42
CA LYS A 29 -2.90 4.16 12.50
C LYS A 29 -2.00 4.89 11.48
N HIS A 30 -2.48 5.06 10.25
CA HIS A 30 -1.67 5.45 9.09
C HIS A 30 -2.10 6.77 8.45
N GLY A 31 -3.16 7.41 8.94
CA GLY A 31 -3.70 8.65 8.40
C GLY A 31 -4.66 8.37 7.25
N LYS A 32 -4.35 8.84 6.05
CA LYS A 32 -5.26 8.66 4.91
C LYS A 32 -5.20 7.23 4.39
N VAL A 33 -6.37 6.60 4.27
CA VAL A 33 -6.53 5.28 3.67
C VAL A 33 -7.46 5.38 2.48
N TRP A 34 -7.07 4.73 1.40
CA TRP A 34 -7.85 4.67 0.19
C TRP A 34 -8.42 3.26 0.00
N THR A 35 -9.68 3.20 -0.41
CA THR A 35 -10.21 2.05 -1.14
C THR A 35 -9.58 1.96 -2.53
N THR A 36 -9.82 0.87 -3.26
CA THR A 36 -9.33 0.75 -4.65
C THR A 36 -9.82 1.89 -5.54
N SER A 37 -11.09 2.28 -5.43
CA SER A 37 -11.65 3.36 -6.25
C SER A 37 -11.01 4.71 -5.89
N GLU A 38 -10.94 5.04 -4.60
CA GLU A 38 -10.32 6.29 -4.14
C GLU A 38 -8.83 6.37 -4.52
N MET A 39 -8.11 5.25 -4.50
CA MET A 39 -6.71 5.20 -4.92
C MET A 39 -6.59 5.48 -6.43
N GLN A 40 -7.47 4.89 -7.24
CA GLN A 40 -7.47 5.11 -8.69
C GLN A 40 -7.84 6.54 -9.10
N ASP A 41 -8.64 7.23 -8.29
CA ASP A 41 -8.99 8.63 -8.49
C ASP A 41 -7.79 9.58 -8.25
N GLU A 42 -6.89 9.24 -7.34
CA GLU A 42 -5.73 10.07 -6.99
C GLU A 42 -4.43 9.63 -7.69
N PHE A 43 -4.32 8.36 -8.08
CA PHE A 43 -3.08 7.76 -8.53
C PHE A 43 -3.23 6.92 -9.81
N ASP A 44 -2.17 6.93 -10.63
CA ASP A 44 -1.90 5.91 -11.64
C ASP A 44 -1.09 4.77 -11.00
N ALA A 45 -1.58 3.54 -11.09
CA ALA A 45 -0.83 2.34 -10.68
C ALA A 45 0.24 1.98 -11.71
N LEU A 46 1.50 1.91 -11.30
CA LEU A 46 2.65 1.63 -12.18
C LEU A 46 3.19 0.21 -12.02
N GLY A 47 3.13 -0.37 -10.82
CA GLY A 47 3.65 -1.72 -10.57
C GLY A 47 3.28 -2.25 -9.19
N PHE A 48 3.27 -3.57 -9.03
CA PHE A 48 2.85 -4.23 -7.80
C PHE A 48 3.88 -5.23 -7.33
N MET A 49 4.20 -5.18 -6.04
CA MET A 49 4.95 -6.21 -5.32
C MET A 49 4.53 -6.17 -3.86
N ALA A 50 3.58 -7.02 -3.47
CA ALA A 50 2.97 -6.99 -2.14
C ALA A 50 4.02 -6.86 -1.02
N PRO A 51 3.82 -6.02 0.00
CA PRO A 51 2.63 -5.20 0.22
C PRO A 51 2.73 -3.83 -0.48
N PHE A 52 3.65 -3.63 -1.40
CA PHE A 52 3.88 -2.35 -2.06
C PHE A 52 3.22 -2.26 -3.43
N ILE A 53 2.72 -1.07 -3.75
CA ILE A 53 2.36 -0.66 -5.10
C ILE A 53 3.11 0.63 -5.43
N ILE A 54 3.74 0.68 -6.60
CA ILE A 54 4.33 1.90 -7.15
C ILE A 54 3.22 2.67 -7.85
N VAL A 55 3.10 3.94 -7.51
CA VAL A 55 2.06 4.83 -8.00
C VAL A 55 2.64 6.15 -8.48
N ARG A 56 1.87 6.86 -9.29
CA ARG A 56 2.11 8.25 -9.64
C ARG A 56 0.88 9.08 -9.34
N LYS A 57 1.02 10.17 -8.59
CA LYS A 57 -0.08 11.11 -8.35
C LYS A 57 -0.56 11.72 -9.66
N ARG A 58 -1.87 11.78 -9.85
CA ARG A 58 -2.47 12.33 -11.08
C ARG A 58 -2.35 13.85 -11.17
N ASP A 59 -2.36 14.55 -10.04
CA ASP A 59 -2.34 16.02 -9.98
C ASP A 59 -0.93 16.59 -10.15
N THR A 60 0.07 16.01 -9.47
CA THR A 60 1.45 16.51 -9.47
C THR A 60 2.38 15.71 -10.40
N GLY A 61 2.00 14.50 -10.79
CA GLY A 61 2.89 13.58 -11.48
C GLY A 61 3.99 12.97 -10.60
N GLU A 62 3.97 13.24 -9.29
CA GLU A 62 4.95 12.73 -8.32
C GLU A 62 4.83 11.20 -8.19
N ARG A 63 5.96 10.50 -8.30
CA ARG A 63 6.04 9.05 -8.13
C ARG A 63 6.30 8.69 -6.67
N GLY A 64 5.81 7.54 -6.27
CA GLY A 64 6.00 7.04 -4.92
C GLY A 64 5.46 5.63 -4.77
N SER A 65 5.33 5.20 -3.52
CA SER A 65 4.76 3.90 -3.17
C SER A 65 3.66 4.02 -2.12
N LEU A 66 2.73 3.09 -2.15
CA LEU A 66 1.74 2.86 -1.10
C LEU A 66 1.91 1.44 -0.55
N LEU A 67 1.54 1.25 0.71
CA LEU A 67 1.26 -0.07 1.27
C LEU A 67 -0.16 -0.50 0.89
N PHE A 68 -0.40 -1.81 0.80
CA PHE A 68 -1.74 -2.36 0.64
C PHE A 68 -1.99 -3.66 1.42
N THR A 69 -3.22 -3.83 1.89
CA THR A 69 -3.77 -5.10 2.38
C THR A 69 -4.48 -5.85 1.25
N HIS A 70 -4.68 -7.16 1.37
CA HIS A 70 -5.26 -8.01 0.33
C HIS A 70 -6.77 -8.19 0.49
N SER A 71 -7.26 -8.39 1.71
CA SER A 71 -8.68 -8.62 1.99
C SER A 71 -9.04 -8.17 3.42
N PRO A 72 -9.81 -7.09 3.60
CA PRO A 72 -10.24 -6.11 2.58
C PRO A 72 -9.07 -5.34 1.94
N ARG A 73 -9.24 -4.87 0.70
CA ARG A 73 -8.20 -4.14 -0.06
C ARG A 73 -8.20 -2.65 0.29
N PHE A 74 -7.18 -2.22 1.02
CA PHE A 74 -6.92 -0.82 1.34
C PHE A 74 -5.51 -0.43 0.95
N TYR A 75 -5.32 0.86 0.64
CA TYR A 75 -4.03 1.46 0.32
C TYR A 75 -3.75 2.60 1.30
N PHE A 76 -2.50 2.80 1.72
CA PHE A 76 -2.14 3.82 2.71
C PHE A 76 -0.63 4.11 2.73
N SER A 77 -0.22 5.05 3.58
CA SER A 77 1.18 5.40 3.83
C SER A 77 1.97 5.76 2.57
N PHE A 78 1.48 6.74 1.80
CA PHE A 78 2.20 7.27 0.64
C PHE A 78 3.62 7.71 1.02
N GLN A 79 4.61 7.21 0.28
CA GLN A 79 6.01 7.62 0.37
C GLN A 79 6.48 8.08 -1.01
N PRO A 80 6.86 9.36 -1.21
CA PRO A 80 7.43 9.82 -2.48
C PRO A 80 8.79 9.16 -2.75
N GLU A 81 9.14 9.02 -4.03
CA GLU A 81 10.48 8.57 -4.49
C GLU A 81 11.60 9.55 -4.14
#